data_AF-A0A3D4M5I0-F1
#
_entry.id   AF-A0A3D4M5I0-F1
#
_cell.length_a   1.000
_cell.length_b   1.000
_cell.length_c   1.000
_cell.angle_alpha   90.00
_cell.angle_beta   90.00
_cell.angle_gamma   90.00
#
_symmetry.space_group_name_H-M   'P 1'
#
loop_
_entity.id
_entity.type
_entity.pdbx_description
1 polymer ?
#
loop_
_entity_poly.entity_id
_entity_poly.type
_entity_poly.pdbx_seq_one_letter_code
_entity_poly.pdbx_strand_id
1 'polypeptide(L)' 'MKKVTFAIIGALLGIPLSYYFQSDLVQVKVGGSIGGYMKHIGDIAEHGNIMGNILLSMAIFAVVGLVIGYFMDAGGKKSR' A
#
# COMPACT_ATOMS: atom_id res chain seq x y z
N MET A 1 -17.21 11.61 -0.36
CA MET A 1 -15.90 11.97 -0.98
C MET A 1 -14.72 11.51 -0.14
N LYS A 2 -14.73 11.70 1.19
CA LYS A 2 -13.62 11.30 2.07
C LYS A 2 -13.25 9.81 1.94
N LYS A 3 -14.24 8.90 1.90
CA LYS A 3 -14.00 7.44 1.78
C LYS A 3 -13.16 7.04 0.57
N VAL A 4 -13.45 7.62 -0.59
CA VAL A 4 -12.71 7.35 -1.84
C VAL A 4 -11.30 7.92 -1.75
N THR A 5 -11.14 9.13 -1.21
CA THR A 5 -9.82 9.73 -0.98
C THR A 5 -8.96 8.87 -0.07
N PHE A 6 -9.51 8.38 1.05
CA PHE A 6 -8.77 7.49 1.95
C PHE A 6 -8.45 6.14 1.31
N ALA A 7 -9.33 5.59 0.47
CA ALA A 7 -9.03 4.38 -0.29
C ALA A 7 -7.86 4.58 -1.27
N ILE A 8 -7.82 5.71 -1.98
CA ILE A 8 -6.70 6.06 -2.87
C ILE A 8 -5.40 6.26 -2.09
N ILE A 9 -5.44 6.99 -0.97
CA ILE A 9 -4.28 7.18 -0.09
C ILE A 9 -3.79 5.82 0.43
N GLY A 10 -4.71 4.96 0.86
CA GLY A 10 -4.40 3.58 1.25
C GLY A 10 -3.70 2.81 0.14
N ALA A 11 -4.25 2.82 -1.08
CA ALA A 11 -3.62 2.18 -2.23
C ALA A 11 -2.20 2.70 -2.49
N LEU A 12 -2.00 4.02 -2.45
CA LEU A 12 -0.68 4.63 -2.63
C LEU A 12 0.31 4.24 -1.54
N LEU A 13 -0.12 4.15 -0.27
CA LEU A 13 0.70 3.65 0.83
C LEU A 13 0.99 2.15 0.72
N GLY A 14 0.11 1.39 0.06
CA GLY A 14 0.34 -0.02 -0.24
C GLY A 14 1.58 -0.26 -1.10
N ILE A 15 1.99 0.70 -1.92
CA ILE A 15 3.19 0.59 -2.77
C ILE A 15 4.47 0.44 -1.91
N PRO A 16 4.87 1.39 -1.05
CA PRO A 16 6.04 1.20 -0.19
C PRO A 16 5.85 0.08 0.83
N LEU A 17 4.62 -0.16 1.32
CA LEU A 17 4.35 -1.21 2.30
C LEU A 17 4.38 -2.62 1.71
N SER A 18 4.27 -2.75 0.38
CA SER A 18 4.42 -4.04 -0.30
C SER A 18 5.80 -4.66 -0.10
N TYR A 19 6.80 -3.87 0.31
CA TYR A 19 8.10 -4.35 0.78
C TYR A 19 7.97 -5.50 1.80
N TYR A 20 7.03 -5.38 2.75
CA TYR A 20 6.80 -6.39 3.80
C TYR A 20 6.08 -7.65 3.31
N PHE A 21 5.51 -7.61 2.10
CA PHE A 21 4.95 -8.79 1.45
C PHE A 21 5.93 -9.44 0.49
N GLN A 22 7.13 -8.89 0.32
CA GLN A 22 8.19 -9.51 -0.45
C GLN A 22 8.93 -10.57 0.37
N SER A 23 9.44 -11.59 -0.31
CA SER A 23 10.34 -12.58 0.30
C SER A 23 11.62 -11.95 0.84
N ASP A 24 12.23 -12.56 1.85
CA ASP A 24 13.48 -12.12 2.48
C ASP A 24 14.61 -11.91 1.46
N LEU A 25 14.69 -12.77 0.43
CA LEU A 25 15.69 -12.65 -0.64
C LEU A 25 15.55 -11.35 -1.42
N VAL A 26 14.31 -10.95 -1.75
CA VAL A 26 14.04 -9.68 -2.44
C VAL A 26 14.37 -8.53 -1.53
N GLN A 27 13.97 -8.59 -0.25
CA GLN A 27 14.26 -7.54 0.73
C GLN A 27 15.77 -7.31 0.92
N VAL A 28 16.57 -8.38 1.00
CA VAL A 28 18.03 -8.30 1.09
C VAL A 28 18.63 -7.76 -0.21
N LYS A 29 18.15 -8.22 -1.37
CA LYS A 29 18.65 -7.78 -2.69
C LYS A 29 18.47 -6.27 -2.92
N VAL A 30 17.43 -5.67 -2.36
CA VAL A 30 17.16 -4.22 -2.45
C VAL A 30 17.78 -3.42 -1.30
N GLY A 31 18.70 -4.02 -0.52
CA GLY A 31 19.43 -3.33 0.54
C GLY A 31 18.72 -3.29 1.90
N GLY A 32 17.80 -4.22 2.16
CA GLY A 32 17.22 -4.45 3.50
C GLY A 32 16.40 -3.27 4.05
N SER A 33 15.91 -2.38 3.19
CA SER A 33 15.17 -1.20 3.61
C SER A 33 14.10 -0.80 2.60
N ILE A 34 13.03 -0.17 3.10
CA ILE A 34 11.99 0.47 2.26
C ILE A 34 12.59 1.52 1.32
N GLY A 35 13.60 2.27 1.78
CA GLY A 35 14.26 3.29 0.95
C GLY A 35 14.97 2.67 -0.26
N GLY A 36 15.64 1.53 -0.08
CA GLY A 36 16.25 0.78 -1.18
C GLY A 36 15.21 0.15 -2.09
N TYR A 37 14.13 -0.42 -1.53
CA TYR A 37 13.00 -0.95 -2.29
C TYR A 37 12.37 0.09 -3.22
N MET A 38 12.12 1.30 -2.71
CA MET A 38 11.53 2.39 -3.51
C MET A 38 12.46 2.92 -4.60
N LYS A 39 13.78 2.90 -4.39
CA LYS A 39 14.76 3.28 -5.42
C LYS A 39 14.79 2.29 -6.59
N HIS A 40 14.53 1.01 -6.32
CA HIS A 40 14.55 -0.05 -7.32
C HIS A 40 13.14 -0.47 -7.77
N ILE A 41 12.10 0.27 -7.40
CA ILE A 41 10.72 -0.17 -7.64
C ILE A 41 10.37 -0.31 -9.12
N GLY A 42 11.00 0.49 -9.99
CA GLY A 42 10.88 0.35 -11.44
C GLY A 42 11.40 -0.99 -11.94
N ASP A 43 12.65 -1.34 -11.59
CA ASP A 43 13.28 -2.62 -11.93
C ASP A 43 12.52 -3.83 -11.34
N ILE A 44 11.94 -3.62 -10.16
CA ILE A 44 11.17 -4.63 -9.44
C ILE A 44 9.81 -4.88 -10.11
N ALA A 45 9.16 -3.85 -10.64
CA ALA A 45 7.85 -3.96 -11.29
C ALA A 45 7.88 -4.78 -12.58
N GLU A 46 9.06 -4.96 -13.19
CA GLU A 46 9.25 -5.84 -14.36
C GLU A 46 9.12 -7.33 -14.01
N HIS A 47 9.21 -7.69 -12.72
CA HIS A 47 9.09 -9.06 -12.26
C HIS A 47 7.66 -9.38 -11.82
N GLY A 48 6.96 -10.21 -12.58
CA GLY A 48 5.51 -10.49 -12.38
C GLY A 48 5.11 -10.95 -10.97
N ASN A 49 5.92 -11.78 -10.31
CA ASN A 49 5.65 -12.22 -8.94
C ASN A 49 5.75 -11.07 -7.92
N ILE A 50 6.67 -10.13 -8.14
CA ILE A 50 6.84 -9.00 -7.25
C ILE A 50 5.73 -7.96 -7.48
N MET A 51 5.38 -7.73 -8.74
CA MET A 51 4.25 -6.87 -9.12
C MET A 51 2.93 -7.39 -8.54
N GLY A 52 2.72 -8.71 -8.49
CA GLY A 52 1.56 -9.31 -7.83
C GLY A 52 1.47 -8.95 -6.34
N ASN A 53 2.60 -9.00 -5.62
CA ASN A 53 2.67 -8.59 -4.21
C ASN A 53 2.42 -7.09 -4.02
N ILE A 54 2.89 -6.25 -4.96
CA ILE A 54 2.60 -4.80 -4.96
C ILE A 54 1.10 -4.57 -5.11
N LEU A 55 0.46 -5.18 -6.12
CA LEU A 55 -0.97 -5.04 -6.36
C LEU A 55 -1.81 -5.57 -5.21
N LEU A 56 -1.43 -6.70 -4.62
CA LEU A 56 -2.08 -7.25 -3.43
C LEU A 56 -1.98 -6.28 -2.25
N SER A 57 -0.81 -5.70 -2.03
CA SER A 57 -0.60 -4.68 -1.00
C SER A 57 -1.51 -3.47 -1.21
N MET A 58 -1.52 -2.93 -2.43
CA MET A 58 -2.37 -1.80 -2.81
C MET A 58 -3.84 -2.11 -2.55
N ALA A 59 -4.31 -3.32 -2.88
CA ALA A 59 -5.68 -3.75 -2.63
C ALA A 59 -6.00 -3.83 -1.13
N ILE A 60 -5.12 -4.45 -0.33
CA ILE A 60 -5.29 -4.56 1.13
C ILE A 60 -5.36 -3.15 1.75
N PHE A 61 -4.41 -2.29 1.44
CA PHE A 61 -4.37 -0.95 2.03
C PHE A 61 -5.47 -0.03 1.47
N ALA A 62 -5.96 -0.24 0.26
CA ALA A 62 -7.15 0.45 -0.24
C ALA A 62 -8.40 0.11 0.57
N VAL A 63 -8.58 -1.17 0.94
CA VAL A 63 -9.68 -1.60 1.82
C VAL A 63 -9.52 -1.00 3.20
N VAL A 64 -8.32 -1.02 3.78
CA VAL A 64 -8.04 -0.36 5.07
C VAL A 64 -8.37 1.13 5.02
N GLY A 65 -7.93 1.83 3.97
CA GLY A 65 -8.24 3.24 3.76
C GLY A 65 -9.74 3.50 3.62
N LEU A 66 -10.46 2.65 2.88
CA LEU A 66 -11.91 2.75 2.73
C LEU A 66 -12.62 2.60 4.08
N VAL A 67 -12.21 1.62 4.90
CA VAL A 67 -12.75 1.39 6.24
C VAL A 67 -12.49 2.60 7.15
N ILE A 68 -11.26 3.12 7.17
CA ILE A 68 -10.92 4.33 7.93
C ILE A 68 -11.81 5.50 7.49
N GLY A 69 -11.90 5.75 6.18
CA GLY A 69 -12.73 6.81 5.63
C GLY A 69 -14.22 6.64 5.95
N TYR A 70 -14.71 5.39 6.00
CA TYR A 70 -16.08 5.09 6.42
C TYR A 70 -16.35 5.55 7.86
N PHE A 71 -15.47 5.19 8.80
CA PHE A 71 -15.62 5.56 10.21
C PHE A 71 -15.46 7.06 10.45
N MET A 72 -14.56 7.72 9.72
CA MET A 72 -14.40 9.18 9.80
C MET A 72 -15.66 9.93 9.33
N ASP A 73 -16.31 9.47 8.27
CA ASP A 73 -17.58 10.04 7.82
C ASP A 73 -18.72 9.73 8.81
N ALA A 74 -18.74 8.53 9.39
CA ALA A 74 -19.77 8.13 10.36
C ALA A 74 -19.67 8.92 11.69
N GLY A 75 -18.46 9.12 12.20
CA GLY A 75 -18.21 9.95 13.39
C GLY A 75 -18.58 11.42 13.16
N GLY A 76 -18.31 11.96 11.96
CA GLY A 76 -18.69 13.32 11.58
C GLY A 76 -20.20 13.54 11.44
N LYS A 77 -20.97 12.50 11.08
CA LYS A 77 -22.45 12.58 11.02
C LYS A 77 -23.13 12.52 12.38
N LYS A 78 -22.47 11.98 13.41
CA LYS A 78 -23.04 11.82 14.76
C LYS A 78 -22.88 13.08 15.64
N SER A 79 -22.10 14.06 15.18
CA SER A 79 -21.75 15.29 15.91
C SER A 79 -22.46 16.56 15.40
N ARG A 80 -23.44 16.42 14.49
CA ARG A 80 -24.33 17.50 14.02
C ARG A 80 -25.77 17.08 14.26
#